data_AF-A0A3B8MD43-F1
#
_entry.id   AF-A0A3B8MD43-F1
#
_cell.length_a   1.000
_cell.length_b   1.000
_cell.length_c   1.000
_cell.angle_alpha   90.00
_cell.angle_beta   90.00
_cell.angle_gamma   90.00
#
_symmetry.space_group_name_H-M   'P 1'
#
loop_
_entity.id
_entity.type
_entity.pdbx_description
1 polymer ?
#
loop_
_entity_poly.entity_id
_entity_poly.type
_entity_poly.pdbx_seq_one_letter_code
_entity_poly.pdbx_strand_id
1 'polypeptide(L)'
;MLILWDTDETSTSTVRFGLQPTLSDTSNFRTAGSDLFLVLRHKVQIEDLTPSTNYFYRATHRDLFGNVSMSGVGSFTTLTPTFVLGDFDRNLTIDFDDFLLFAQAFNTTRDAAYDAVADFDSSGSIDFSDFLGVASVFGQSFTKSKVTNEEVSPISL
;
A
#
# COMPACT_ATOMS: atom_id res chain seq x y z
N MET A 1 -5.07 1.00 -2.35
CA MET A 1 -5.70 0.05 -3.31
C MET A 1 -7.07 0.60 -3.64
N LEU A 2 -7.46 0.60 -4.92
CA LEU A 2 -8.76 1.11 -5.36
C LEU A 2 -9.67 -0.04 -5.79
N ILE A 3 -10.84 -0.15 -5.15
CA ILE A 3 -11.87 -1.14 -5.47
C ILE A 3 -13.04 -0.44 -6.17
N LEU A 4 -13.43 -0.96 -7.32
CA LEU A 4 -14.50 -0.44 -8.16
C LEU A 4 -15.54 -1.52 -8.41
N TRP A 5 -16.82 -1.16 -8.34
CA TRP A 5 -17.91 -2.05 -8.71
C TRP A 5 -19.19 -1.26 -8.99
N ASP A 6 -20.14 -1.92 -9.67
CA ASP A 6 -21.47 -1.40 -9.94
C ASP A 6 -22.53 -2.29 -9.29
N THR A 7 -23.66 -1.67 -8.93
CA THR A 7 -24.88 -2.34 -8.49
C THR A 7 -26.05 -1.98 -9.40
N ASP A 8 -27.09 -2.82 -9.41
CA ASP A 8 -28.35 -2.56 -10.11
C ASP A 8 -29.34 -1.72 -9.29
N GLU A 9 -29.12 -1.58 -7.98
CA GLU A 9 -29.86 -0.69 -7.09
C GLU A 9 -28.92 0.24 -6.31
N THR A 10 -29.39 1.45 -5.96
CA THR A 10 -28.58 2.41 -5.19
C THR A 10 -28.30 1.88 -3.79
N SER A 11 -27.02 1.73 -3.45
CA SER A 11 -26.61 1.20 -2.15
C SER A 11 -25.40 1.91 -1.56
N THR A 12 -25.08 1.61 -0.30
CA THR A 12 -23.85 2.08 0.35
C THR A 12 -22.59 1.48 -0.30
N SER A 13 -21.45 2.15 -0.07
CA SER A 13 -20.15 1.81 -0.64
C SER A 13 -19.19 1.37 0.45
N THR A 14 -19.31 0.13 0.94
CA THR A 14 -18.39 -0.37 1.99
C THR A 14 -17.62 -1.60 1.51
N VAL A 15 -16.37 -1.73 1.93
CA VAL A 15 -15.51 -2.89 1.64
C VAL A 15 -14.95 -3.42 2.94
N ARG A 16 -15.13 -4.72 3.18
CA ARG A 16 -14.43 -5.47 4.22
C ARG A 16 -13.15 -6.02 3.64
N PHE A 17 -12.04 -5.91 4.37
CA PHE A 17 -10.75 -6.40 3.91
C PHE A 17 -9.88 -6.89 5.07
N GLY A 18 -9.07 -7.91 4.83
CA GLY A 18 -8.26 -8.55 5.87
C GLY A 18 -7.28 -9.58 5.32
N LEU A 19 -6.55 -10.23 6.21
CA LEU A 19 -5.56 -11.25 5.85
C LEU A 19 -6.15 -12.65 5.74
N GLN A 20 -7.40 -12.84 6.19
CA GLN A 20 -8.10 -14.12 6.13
C GLN A 20 -9.21 -14.08 5.08
N PRO A 21 -9.42 -15.16 4.32
CA PRO A 21 -10.43 -15.21 3.26
C PRO A 21 -11.87 -15.20 3.77
N THR A 22 -12.12 -15.53 5.04
CA THR A 22 -13.49 -15.65 5.55
C THR A 22 -14.18 -14.29 5.70
N LEU A 23 -13.46 -13.27 6.20
CA LEU A 23 -13.99 -11.90 6.40
C LEU A 23 -15.35 -11.84 7.14
N SER A 24 -15.60 -12.82 8.00
CA SER A 24 -16.89 -13.03 8.69
C SER A 24 -16.85 -12.58 10.15
N ASP A 25 -15.68 -12.62 10.78
CA ASP A 25 -15.48 -12.23 12.17
C ASP A 25 -14.92 -10.81 12.22
N THR A 26 -15.54 -9.91 12.97
CA THR A 26 -15.07 -8.51 13.05
C THR A 26 -13.63 -8.37 13.54
N SER A 27 -13.06 -9.40 14.18
CA SER A 27 -11.63 -9.43 14.54
C SER A 27 -10.69 -9.70 13.35
N ASN A 28 -11.21 -10.19 12.22
CA ASN A 28 -10.42 -10.65 11.07
C ASN A 28 -10.49 -9.74 9.83
N PHE A 29 -11.26 -8.65 9.90
CA PHE A 29 -11.34 -7.66 8.83
C PHE A 29 -11.43 -6.22 9.35
N ARG A 30 -10.94 -5.30 8.52
CA ARG A 30 -11.16 -3.85 8.61
C ARG A 30 -12.22 -3.44 7.59
N THR A 31 -12.84 -2.28 7.81
CA THR A 31 -13.83 -1.73 6.87
C THR A 31 -13.33 -0.41 6.29
N ALA A 32 -13.51 -0.21 4.99
CA ALA A 32 -13.26 1.04 4.30
C ALA A 32 -14.51 1.46 3.50
N GLY A 33 -14.63 2.75 3.19
CA GLY A 33 -15.73 3.30 2.39
C GLY A 33 -16.71 4.15 3.20
N SER A 34 -17.92 4.33 2.67
CA SER A 34 -18.96 5.19 3.25
C SER A 34 -20.33 4.50 3.22
N ASP A 35 -21.06 4.66 4.30
CA ASP A 35 -22.46 4.24 4.46
C ASP A 35 -23.45 5.41 4.37
N LEU A 36 -22.97 6.63 4.10
CA LEU A 36 -23.78 7.85 4.13
C LEU A 36 -24.46 8.16 2.79
N PHE A 37 -23.95 7.59 1.69
CA PHE A 37 -24.43 7.87 0.34
C PHE A 37 -24.81 6.58 -0.40
N LEU A 38 -25.94 6.62 -1.08
CA LEU A 38 -26.44 5.55 -1.93
C LEU A 38 -26.11 5.88 -3.40
N VAL A 39 -25.38 5.00 -4.07
CA VAL A 39 -24.94 5.18 -5.46
C VAL A 39 -25.05 3.86 -6.23
N LEU A 40 -24.99 3.93 -7.57
CA LEU A 40 -24.93 2.75 -8.46
C LEU A 40 -23.51 2.38 -8.87
N ARG A 41 -22.59 3.36 -8.83
CA ARG A 41 -21.18 3.18 -9.18
C ARG A 41 -20.34 3.50 -7.97
N HIS A 42 -19.59 2.52 -7.53
CA HIS A 42 -18.91 2.58 -6.26
C HIS A 42 -17.40 2.67 -6.44
N LYS A 43 -16.78 3.43 -5.55
CA LYS A 43 -15.33 3.63 -5.52
C LYS A 43 -14.89 3.69 -4.07
N VAL A 44 -14.09 2.71 -3.65
CA VAL A 44 -13.53 2.67 -2.29
C VAL A 44 -12.01 2.57 -2.36
N GLN A 45 -11.35 3.54 -1.75
CA GLN A 45 -9.91 3.53 -1.53
C GLN A 45 -9.62 2.83 -0.20
N ILE A 46 -8.70 1.87 -0.23
CA ILE A 46 -8.16 1.17 0.93
C ILE A 46 -6.72 1.63 1.16
N GLU A 47 -6.44 2.09 2.37
CA GLU A 47 -5.16 2.65 2.81
C GLU A 47 -4.55 1.79 3.93
N ASP A 48 -3.36 2.17 4.42
CA ASP A 48 -2.65 1.50 5.52
C ASP A 48 -2.49 -0.01 5.32
N LEU A 49 -2.08 -0.38 4.10
CA LEU A 49 -1.81 -1.76 3.71
C LEU A 49 -0.32 -2.05 3.86
N THR A 50 -0.01 -3.19 4.46
CA THR A 50 1.37 -3.69 4.53
C THR A 50 1.84 -4.02 3.11
N PRO A 51 3.04 -3.59 2.69
CA PRO A 51 3.61 -3.97 1.40
C PRO A 51 3.84 -5.49 1.26
N SER A 52 3.98 -5.99 0.03
CA SER A 52 4.20 -7.43 -0.28
C SER A 52 3.21 -8.39 0.43
N THR A 53 1.99 -7.96 0.69
CA THR A 53 1.04 -8.69 1.53
C THR A 53 -0.22 -9.01 0.74
N ASN A 54 -0.63 -10.27 0.76
CA ASN A 54 -1.90 -10.69 0.17
C ASN A 54 -3.06 -10.33 1.12
N TYR A 55 -4.03 -9.58 0.60
CA TYR A 55 -5.26 -9.23 1.28
C TYR A 55 -6.45 -9.85 0.56
N PHE A 56 -7.43 -10.26 1.35
CA PHE A 56 -8.75 -10.64 0.88
C PHE A 56 -9.70 -9.47 1.10
N TYR A 57 -10.66 -9.31 0.19
CA TYR A 57 -11.66 -8.26 0.29
C TYR A 57 -13.02 -8.74 -0.20
N ARG A 58 -14.07 -8.06 0.26
CA ARG A 58 -15.41 -8.17 -0.31
C ARG A 58 -16.19 -6.89 -0.15
N ALA A 59 -16.97 -6.55 -1.15
CA ALA A 59 -17.85 -5.40 -1.10
C ALA A 59 -19.11 -5.74 -0.29
N THR A 60 -19.61 -4.78 0.48
CA THR A 60 -20.83 -4.88 1.29
C THR A 60 -21.71 -3.67 0.99
N HIS A 61 -22.99 -3.94 0.77
CA HIS A 61 -23.97 -2.98 0.28
C HIS A 61 -25.14 -2.96 1.22
N ARG A 62 -25.69 -1.78 1.45
CA ARG A 62 -26.98 -1.59 2.10
C ARG A 62 -27.83 -0.68 1.25
N ASP A 63 -29.02 -1.12 0.87
CA ASP A 63 -29.97 -0.30 0.13
C ASP A 63 -30.71 0.68 1.06
N LEU A 64 -31.65 1.47 0.50
CA LEU A 64 -32.47 2.40 1.26
C LEU A 64 -33.42 1.70 2.26
N PHE A 65 -33.78 0.45 1.99
CA PHE A 65 -34.69 -0.36 2.82
C PHE A 65 -33.96 -1.12 3.94
N GLY A 66 -32.63 -1.05 3.97
CA GLY A 66 -31.79 -1.70 4.96
C GLY A 66 -31.41 -3.14 4.61
N ASN A 67 -31.72 -3.63 3.41
CA ASN A 67 -31.27 -4.94 2.95
C ASN A 67 -29.76 -4.91 2.75
N VAL A 68 -29.07 -5.95 3.22
CA VAL A 68 -27.61 -6.06 3.13
C VAL A 68 -27.23 -7.22 2.24
N SER A 69 -26.42 -6.94 1.22
CA SER A 69 -25.80 -7.97 0.36
C SER A 69 -24.27 -7.83 0.39
N MET A 70 -23.59 -8.90 -0.05
CA MET A 70 -22.14 -8.94 -0.13
C MET A 70 -21.70 -9.59 -1.42
N SER A 71 -20.59 -9.11 -1.99
CA SER A 71 -19.94 -9.77 -3.11
C SER A 71 -19.32 -11.13 -2.72
N GLY A 72 -18.89 -11.89 -3.73
CA GLY A 72 -17.87 -12.92 -3.54
C GLY A 72 -16.58 -12.35 -2.92
N VAL A 73 -15.74 -13.22 -2.37
CA VAL A 73 -14.43 -12.79 -1.82
C VAL A 73 -13.43 -12.70 -2.96
N GLY A 74 -12.88 -11.51 -3.15
CA GLY A 74 -11.70 -11.27 -4.01
C GLY A 74 -10.42 -11.22 -3.19
N SER A 75 -9.28 -11.17 -3.86
CA SER A 75 -7.99 -10.95 -3.23
C SER A 75 -7.09 -10.09 -4.09
N PHE A 76 -6.22 -9.31 -3.46
CA PHE A 76 -5.14 -8.59 -4.12
C PHE A 76 -3.87 -8.70 -3.30
N THR A 77 -2.72 -8.65 -3.96
CA THR A 77 -1.43 -8.55 -3.29
C THR A 77 -0.92 -7.13 -3.42
N THR A 78 -0.57 -6.50 -2.30
CA THR A 78 0.06 -5.20 -2.33
C THR A 78 1.43 -5.29 -2.99
N LEU A 79 1.78 -4.21 -3.68
CA LEU A 79 3.06 -4.12 -4.35
C LEU A 79 4.20 -4.35 -3.36
N THR A 80 5.21 -5.05 -3.84
CA THR A 80 6.48 -5.12 -3.13
C THR A 80 7.05 -3.70 -3.02
N PRO A 81 7.46 -3.27 -1.82
CA PRO A 81 8.10 -1.98 -1.69
C PRO A 81 9.36 -2.01 -2.56
N THR A 82 9.44 -1.06 -3.48
CA THR A 82 10.63 -0.91 -4.32
C THR A 82 11.68 -0.28 -3.43
N PHE A 83 12.60 -1.09 -2.90
CA PHE A 83 13.79 -0.56 -2.24
C PHE A 83 14.75 -0.17 -3.34
N VAL A 84 14.86 1.14 -3.56
CA VAL A 84 15.91 1.71 -4.39
C VAL A 84 17.08 1.99 -3.46
N LEU A 85 18.19 1.28 -3.65
CA LEU A 85 19.39 1.54 -2.84
C LEU A 85 19.87 2.96 -3.12
N GLY A 86 20.01 3.76 -2.07
CA GLY A 86 20.34 5.18 -2.17
C GLY A 86 19.17 6.16 -2.24
N ASP A 87 17.92 5.69 -2.26
CA ASP A 87 16.69 6.51 -2.14
C ASP A 87 16.21 6.47 -0.68
N PHE A 88 16.65 7.46 0.10
CA PHE A 88 16.47 7.53 1.55
C PHE A 88 15.11 8.10 1.94
N ASP A 89 14.57 9.04 1.17
CA ASP A 89 13.25 9.62 1.42
C ASP A 89 12.10 8.82 0.78
N ARG A 90 12.43 7.81 -0.04
CA ARG A 90 11.52 6.90 -0.75
C ARG A 90 10.66 7.61 -1.79
N ASN A 91 11.19 8.67 -2.40
CA ASN A 91 10.52 9.41 -3.47
C ASN A 91 10.73 8.77 -4.87
N LEU A 92 11.48 7.66 -4.94
CA LEU A 92 11.84 6.90 -6.15
C LEU A 92 12.84 7.62 -7.07
N THR A 93 13.51 8.63 -6.58
CA THR A 93 14.65 9.28 -7.24
C THR A 93 15.85 9.23 -6.32
N ILE A 94 17.06 9.30 -6.90
CA ILE A 94 18.30 9.38 -6.14
C ILE A 94 18.87 10.77 -6.42
N ASP A 95 18.57 11.73 -5.57
CA ASP A 95 18.91 13.14 -5.76
C ASP A 95 19.63 13.74 -4.55
N PHE A 96 19.72 15.07 -4.49
CA PHE A 96 20.51 15.71 -3.44
C PHE A 96 19.86 15.61 -2.05
N ASP A 97 18.54 15.43 -1.97
CA ASP A 97 17.85 15.28 -0.69
C ASP A 97 18.21 13.93 -0.05
N ASP A 98 18.45 12.90 -0.85
CA ASP A 98 18.99 11.61 -0.41
C ASP A 98 20.39 11.72 0.19
N PHE A 99 21.23 12.58 -0.39
CA PHE A 99 22.57 12.86 0.14
C PHE A 99 22.51 13.56 1.49
N LEU A 100 21.54 14.46 1.66
CA LEU A 100 21.32 15.15 2.93
C LEU A 100 20.84 14.18 4.01
N LEU A 101 19.98 13.23 3.66
CA LEU A 101 19.54 12.17 4.58
C LEU A 101 20.66 11.20 4.91
N PHE A 102 21.47 10.80 3.93
CA PHE A 102 22.66 9.99 4.18
C PHE A 102 23.63 10.67 5.17
N ALA A 103 23.88 11.97 4.99
CA ALA A 103 24.75 12.74 5.88
C ALA A 103 24.26 12.77 7.34
N GLN A 104 22.95 12.69 7.58
CA GLN A 104 22.39 12.60 8.94
C GLN A 104 22.67 11.24 9.60
N ALA A 105 22.82 10.18 8.80
CA ALA A 105 23.11 8.82 9.27
C ALA A 105 24.62 8.50 9.28
N PHE A 106 25.47 9.40 8.79
CA PHE A 106 26.91 9.17 8.66
C PHE A 106 27.58 8.89 10.00
N ASN A 107 28.52 7.94 10.00
CA ASN A 107 29.29 7.49 11.16
C ASN A 107 28.44 6.82 12.27
N THR A 108 27.28 6.25 11.91
CA THR A 108 26.49 5.38 12.79
C THR A 108 26.87 3.92 12.59
N THR A 109 26.76 3.11 13.64
CA THR A 109 27.20 1.70 13.63
C THR A 109 26.25 0.81 14.41
N ARG A 110 25.29 0.16 13.72
CA ARG A 110 24.29 -0.77 14.28
C ARG A 110 23.69 -0.33 15.64
N ASP A 111 23.61 0.97 15.85
CA ASP A 111 23.02 1.60 17.03
C ASP A 111 21.57 2.00 16.70
N ALA A 112 20.91 2.72 17.61
CA ALA A 112 19.51 3.11 17.44
C ALA A 112 19.29 4.07 16.24
N ALA A 113 20.32 4.71 15.71
CA ALA A 113 20.27 5.61 14.57
C ALA A 113 20.69 4.94 13.25
N TYR A 114 21.08 3.67 13.27
CA TYR A 114 21.47 2.91 12.08
C TYR A 114 20.26 2.59 11.20
N ASP A 115 20.32 2.97 9.92
CA ASP A 115 19.37 2.54 8.89
C ASP A 115 20.08 1.63 7.87
N ALA A 116 19.60 0.40 7.74
CA ALA A 116 20.21 -0.59 6.85
C ALA A 116 20.15 -0.21 5.36
N VAL A 117 19.31 0.74 4.96
CA VAL A 117 19.31 1.26 3.57
C VAL A 117 20.50 2.18 3.29
N ALA A 118 21.15 2.68 4.35
CA ALA A 118 22.33 3.54 4.29
C ALA A 118 23.65 2.76 4.22
N ASP A 119 23.66 1.52 4.70
CA ASP A 119 24.82 0.60 4.66
C ASP A 119 24.81 -0.16 3.33
N PHE A 120 25.27 0.52 2.29
CA PHE A 120 25.19 0.09 0.89
C PHE A 120 26.09 -1.12 0.63
N ASP A 121 27.22 -1.22 1.32
CA ASP A 121 28.14 -2.36 1.21
C ASP A 121 27.91 -3.45 2.28
N SER A 122 26.94 -3.25 3.17
CA SER A 122 26.55 -4.16 4.26
C SER A 122 27.69 -4.44 5.25
N SER A 123 28.61 -3.49 5.42
CA SER A 123 29.73 -3.58 6.37
C SER A 123 29.30 -3.48 7.84
N GLY A 124 28.07 -3.04 8.10
CA GLY A 124 27.54 -2.77 9.44
C GLY A 124 27.90 -1.38 9.97
N SER A 125 28.51 -0.52 9.16
CA SER A 125 28.77 0.89 9.45
C SER A 125 28.21 1.72 8.31
N ILE A 126 27.85 2.97 8.58
CA ILE A 126 27.43 3.92 7.54
C ILE A 126 28.55 4.94 7.40
N ASP A 127 29.38 4.82 6.37
CA ASP A 127 30.59 5.61 6.21
C ASP A 127 30.87 6.06 4.76
N PHE A 128 32.10 6.51 4.47
CA PHE A 128 32.42 7.04 3.15
C PHE A 128 32.37 5.98 2.04
N SER A 129 32.56 4.70 2.35
CA SER A 129 32.37 3.60 1.40
C SER A 129 30.93 3.57 0.89
N ASP A 130 29.97 3.70 1.81
CA ASP A 130 28.54 3.73 1.47
C ASP A 130 28.16 4.95 0.67
N PHE A 131 28.75 6.11 0.99
CA PHE A 131 28.57 7.34 0.22
C PHE A 131 28.94 7.14 -1.26
N LEU A 132 30.06 6.45 -1.53
CA LEU A 132 30.47 6.15 -2.91
C LEU A 132 29.49 5.22 -3.61
N GLY A 133 28.87 4.29 -2.87
CA GLY A 133 27.75 3.48 -3.34
C GLY A 133 26.58 4.35 -3.81
N VAL A 134 26.10 5.25 -2.95
CA VAL A 134 25.00 6.19 -3.27
C VAL A 134 25.37 7.11 -4.45
N ALA A 135 26.59 7.66 -4.45
CA ALA A 135 27.08 8.51 -5.55
C ALA A 135 27.20 7.80 -6.89
N SER A 136 27.44 6.49 -6.90
CA SER A 136 27.47 5.71 -8.13
C SER A 136 26.11 5.62 -8.84
N VAL A 137 25.02 5.83 -8.10
CA VAL A 137 23.63 5.72 -8.58
C VAL A 137 22.88 7.06 -8.61
N PHE A 138 23.55 8.18 -8.30
CA PHE A 138 22.95 9.52 -8.31
C PHE A 138 22.34 9.90 -9.67
N GLY A 139 21.19 10.56 -9.63
CA GLY A 139 20.41 10.99 -10.79
C GLY A 139 19.54 9.88 -11.40
N GLN A 140 19.52 8.68 -10.84
CA GLN A 140 18.58 7.64 -11.27
C GLN A 140 17.17 7.94 -10.76
N SER A 141 16.17 7.49 -11.52
CA SER A 141 14.76 7.59 -11.15
C SER A 141 14.04 6.32 -11.53
N PHE A 142 13.12 5.89 -10.67
CA PHE A 142 12.41 4.64 -10.77
C PHE A 142 10.90 4.90 -10.82
N THR A 143 10.17 4.07 -11.55
CA THR A 143 8.72 4.18 -11.61
C THR A 143 8.06 3.19 -10.65
N LYS A 144 7.09 3.67 -9.86
CA LYS A 144 6.25 2.81 -9.04
C LYS A 144 5.57 1.76 -9.93
N SER A 145 5.62 0.49 -9.53
CA SER A 145 4.85 -0.55 -10.20
C SER A 145 3.38 -0.12 -10.32
N LYS A 146 2.80 -0.32 -11.50
CA LYS A 146 1.44 0.12 -11.84
C LYS A 146 0.46 -0.34 -10.75
N VAL A 147 -0.23 0.62 -10.13
CA VAL A 147 -1.37 0.30 -9.25
C VAL A 147 -2.45 -0.29 -10.14
N THR A 148 -2.71 -1.59 -10.02
CA THR A 148 -3.88 -2.20 -10.63
C THR A 148 -5.09 -1.85 -9.78
N ASN A 149 -6.14 -1.32 -10.43
CA ASN A 149 -7.44 -1.27 -9.81
C ASN A 149 -8.00 -2.70 -9.81
N GLU A 150 -8.76 -3.04 -8.77
CA GLU A 150 -9.52 -4.27 -8.75
C GLU A 150 -10.99 -3.95 -9.05
N GLU A 151 -11.50 -4.57 -10.10
CA GLU A 151 -12.92 -4.53 -10.44
C GLU A 151 -13.60 -5.76 -9.85
N VAL A 152 -14.65 -5.53 -9.06
CA VAL A 152 -15.55 -6.61 -8.64
C VAL A 152 -16.61 -6.76 -9.72
N SER A 153 -16.95 -8.01 -10.05
CA SER A 153 -18.10 -8.31 -10.90
C SER A 153 -19.34 -7.55 -10.41
N PRO A 154 -20.22 -7.09 -11.32
CA PRO A 154 -21.46 -6.41 -10.95
C PRO A 154 -22.26 -7.21 -9.93
N ILE A 155 -22.82 -6.52 -8.95
CA ILE A 155 -23.52 -7.14 -7.82
C ILE A 155 -25.01 -6.79 -7.94
N SER A 156 -25.83 -7.83 -8.06
CA SER A 156 -27.28 -7.68 -7.96
C SER A 156 -27.74 -7.69 -6.52
N LEU A 157 -28.60 -6.73 -6.17
CA LEU A 157 -29.22 -6.58 -4.86
C LEU A 157 -30.58 -7.30 -4.78
#